data_AF-A0A953GKP7-F1
#
_entry.id   AF-A0A953GKP7-F1
#
_cell.length_a   1.000
_cell.length_b   1.000
_cell.length_c   1.000
_cell.angle_alpha   90.00
_cell.angle_beta   90.00
_cell.angle_gamma   90.00
#
_symmetry.space_group_name_H-M   'P 1'
#
loop_
_entity.id
_entity.type
_entity.pdbx_description
1 polymer ?
#
loop_
_entity_poly.entity_id
_entity_poly.type
_entity_poly.pdbx_seq_one_letter_code
_entity_poly.pdbx_strand_id
1 'polypeptide(L)'
;MRIIKDFRKIAFLALCCLFVYSSCKKEGTNSASQNQKSITAQPNNAPHISVPANMTPVSGPPTTQHSPQNPKGIWHFTCPKGCPGGGGDASPCQKCGMTLVHNQAYHQ
;
A
#
# COMPACT_ATOMS: atom_id res chain seq x y z
N MET A 1 6.19 24.66 -45.01
CA MET A 1 5.72 23.33 -44.54
C MET A 1 6.19 22.92 -43.13
N ARG A 2 6.92 23.74 -42.37
CA ARG A 2 7.30 23.46 -40.97
C ARG A 2 6.22 23.94 -39.97
N ILE A 3 5.61 25.10 -40.25
CA ILE A 3 4.59 25.77 -39.44
C ILE A 3 3.33 24.90 -39.21
N ILE A 4 2.91 24.10 -40.22
CA ILE A 4 1.72 23.22 -40.12
C ILE A 4 1.98 22.03 -39.18
N LYS A 5 3.23 21.55 -39.10
CA LYS A 5 3.64 20.42 -38.26
C LYS A 5 3.75 20.83 -36.80
N ASP A 6 4.11 22.08 -36.54
CA ASP A 6 4.15 22.66 -35.19
C ASP A 6 2.74 22.99 -34.69
N PHE A 7 1.83 23.42 -35.58
CA PHE A 7 0.42 23.62 -35.24
C PHE A 7 -0.26 22.34 -34.73
N ARG A 8 0.02 21.19 -35.36
CA ARG A 8 -0.49 19.88 -34.91
C ARG A 8 0.05 19.48 -33.53
N LYS A 9 1.31 19.82 -33.22
CA LYS A 9 1.91 19.54 -31.89
C LYS A 9 1.36 20.47 -30.82
N ILE A 10 1.15 21.75 -31.15
CA ILE A 10 0.56 22.74 -30.25
C ILE A 10 -0.90 22.36 -29.94
N ALA A 11 -1.68 21.92 -30.94
CA ALA A 11 -3.05 21.45 -30.74
C ALA A 11 -3.10 20.18 -29.84
N PHE A 12 -2.17 19.25 -30.01
CA PHE A 12 -2.08 18.05 -29.17
C PHE A 12 -1.67 18.37 -27.72
N LEU A 13 -0.77 19.32 -27.53
CA LEU A 13 -0.32 19.77 -26.20
C LEU A 13 -1.43 20.52 -25.45
N ALA A 14 -2.19 21.38 -26.14
CA ALA A 14 -3.30 22.11 -25.55
C ALA A 14 -4.48 21.18 -25.14
N LEU A 15 -4.74 20.13 -25.92
CA LEU A 15 -5.75 19.11 -25.61
C LEU A 15 -5.39 18.33 -24.33
N CYS A 16 -4.12 17.94 -24.15
CA CYS A 16 -3.65 17.26 -22.94
C CYS A 16 -3.77 18.15 -21.69
N CYS A 17 -3.50 19.45 -21.80
CA CYS A 17 -3.62 20.37 -20.66
C CYS A 17 -5.09 20.53 -20.20
N LEU A 18 -6.06 20.57 -21.12
CA LEU A 18 -7.48 20.65 -20.79
C LEU A 18 -8.00 19.42 -20.02
N PHE A 19 -7.45 18.22 -20.29
CA PHE A 19 -7.81 17.01 -19.55
C PHE A 19 -7.31 16.99 -18.09
N VAL A 20 -6.21 17.68 -17.78
CA VAL A 20 -5.63 17.74 -16.42
C VAL A 20 -6.37 18.73 -15.51
N TYR A 21 -7.02 19.76 -16.08
CA TYR A 21 -7.77 20.75 -15.27
C TYR A 21 -9.16 20.27 -14.80
N SER A 22 -9.73 19.22 -15.41
CA SER A 22 -11.07 18.72 -15.03
C SER A 22 -11.12 17.86 -13.76
N SER A 23 -9.99 17.61 -13.08
CA SER A 23 -9.95 16.85 -11.82
C SER A 23 -9.85 17.69 -10.55
N CYS A 24 -9.98 19.02 -10.62
CA CYS A 24 -10.21 19.85 -9.43
C CYS A 24 -11.69 20.19 -9.26
N LYS A 25 -12.47 19.21 -8.78
CA LYS A 25 -13.73 19.48 -8.07
C LYS A 25 -13.47 19.34 -6.58
N LYS A 26 -13.22 20.47 -5.90
CA LYS A 26 -13.29 20.57 -4.44
C LYS A 26 -14.74 20.81 -4.04
N GLU A 27 -15.23 20.07 -3.05
CA GLU A 27 -15.82 20.60 -1.80
C GLU A 27 -16.47 19.50 -0.95
N GLY A 28 -16.26 19.61 0.37
CA GLY A 28 -16.79 18.71 1.39
C GLY A 28 -15.98 18.77 2.69
N THR A 29 -16.14 19.86 3.45
CA THR A 29 -15.70 19.98 4.85
C THR A 29 -16.66 19.27 5.82
N ASN A 30 -16.09 18.76 6.92
CA ASN A 30 -16.69 18.31 8.18
C ASN A 30 -17.20 16.86 8.28
N SER A 31 -16.49 16.06 9.07
CA SER A 31 -17.11 15.44 10.27
C SER A 31 -16.02 15.00 11.24
N ALA A 32 -16.07 15.61 12.42
CA ALA A 32 -15.39 15.20 13.61
C ALA A 32 -15.96 13.88 14.16
N SER A 33 -15.13 13.24 15.01
CA SER A 33 -15.49 12.36 16.11
C SER A 33 -16.02 10.95 15.79
N GLN A 34 -15.17 9.97 16.08
CA GLN A 34 -15.56 8.89 16.98
C GLN A 34 -14.58 8.87 18.16
N ASN A 35 -15.07 9.33 19.30
CA ASN A 35 -14.50 9.16 20.63
C ASN A 35 -14.84 7.74 21.15
N GLN A 36 -14.08 7.33 22.17
CA GLN A 36 -14.26 6.17 23.06
C GLN A 36 -13.84 4.81 22.50
N LYS A 37 -13.08 3.99 23.22
CA LYS A 37 -13.18 3.79 24.67
C LYS A 37 -11.87 3.23 25.25
N SER A 38 -11.47 3.79 26.38
CA SER A 38 -10.40 3.30 27.26
C SER A 38 -10.63 1.84 27.62
N ILE A 39 -9.57 1.06 27.54
CA ILE A 39 -9.54 -0.34 27.93
C ILE A 39 -9.50 -0.39 29.46
N THR A 40 -10.67 -0.41 30.10
CA THR A 40 -10.81 -0.80 31.50
C THR A 40 -10.65 -2.31 31.56
N ALA A 41 -9.69 -2.78 32.36
CA ALA A 41 -9.48 -4.18 32.66
C ALA A 41 -10.77 -4.80 33.22
N GLN A 42 -11.28 -5.84 32.54
CA GLN A 42 -12.34 -6.69 33.05
C GLN A 42 -11.74 -8.08 33.31
N PRO A 43 -12.01 -8.73 34.45
CA PRO A 43 -11.45 -10.03 34.80
C PRO A 43 -12.07 -11.12 33.91
N ASN A 44 -11.21 -11.91 33.30
CA ASN A 44 -11.58 -12.96 32.37
C ASN A 44 -12.01 -14.20 33.16
N ASN A 45 -13.31 -14.34 33.45
CA ASN A 45 -13.88 -15.66 33.74
C ASN A 45 -14.00 -16.44 32.41
N ALA A 46 -12.88 -16.98 31.94
CA ALA A 46 -12.88 -18.00 30.89
C ALA A 46 -13.13 -19.38 31.52
N PRO A 47 -13.95 -20.26 30.91
CA PRO A 47 -14.00 -21.65 31.32
C PRO A 47 -12.61 -22.26 31.14
N HIS A 48 -12.05 -22.78 32.24
CA HIS A 48 -10.77 -23.46 32.27
C HIS A 48 -10.89 -24.79 31.51
N ILE A 49 -10.66 -24.73 30.19
CA ILE A 49 -10.38 -25.91 29.38
C ILE A 49 -8.95 -26.32 29.71
N SER A 50 -8.82 -27.39 30.50
CA SER A 50 -7.55 -28.06 30.76
C SER A 50 -7.02 -28.65 29.45
N VAL A 51 -6.10 -27.94 28.80
CA VAL A 51 -5.33 -28.46 27.66
C VAL A 51 -4.32 -29.48 28.20
N PRO A 52 -4.24 -30.70 27.64
CA PRO A 52 -3.22 -31.68 28.03
C PRO A 52 -1.81 -31.12 27.84
N ALA A 53 -0.94 -31.28 28.83
CA ALA A 53 0.41 -30.71 28.89
C ALA A 53 1.43 -31.31 27.89
N ASN A 54 0.97 -31.91 26.78
CA ASN A 54 1.83 -32.63 25.84
C ASN A 54 1.57 -32.21 24.39
N MET A 55 1.69 -30.90 24.13
CA MET A 55 1.74 -30.33 22.78
C MET A 55 3.19 -29.89 22.53
N THR A 56 3.98 -30.74 21.88
CA THR A 56 5.24 -30.33 21.28
C THR A 56 4.96 -29.28 20.21
N PRO A 57 5.73 -28.17 20.12
CA PRO A 57 5.56 -27.23 19.03
C PRO A 57 5.85 -27.95 17.70
N VAL A 58 4.82 -28.12 16.87
CA VAL A 58 5.02 -28.49 15.47
C VAL A 58 5.69 -27.30 14.81
N SER A 59 6.99 -27.41 14.56
CA SER A 59 7.70 -26.54 13.63
C SER A 59 7.06 -26.76 12.25
N GLY A 60 6.28 -25.77 11.81
CA GLY A 60 5.73 -25.75 10.45
C GLY A 60 6.86 -25.77 9.41
N PRO A 61 6.55 -26.13 8.15
CA PRO A 61 7.54 -26.07 7.08
C PRO A 61 8.18 -24.67 7.01
N PRO A 62 9.49 -24.58 6.72
CA PRO A 62 10.18 -23.30 6.61
C PRO A 62 9.44 -22.44 5.59
N THR A 63 8.99 -21.25 6.01
CA THR A 63 8.44 -20.26 5.09
C THR A 63 9.54 -19.93 4.09
N THR A 64 9.35 -20.30 2.83
CA THR A 64 10.26 -19.93 1.76
C THR A 64 10.32 -18.41 1.74
N GLN A 65 11.45 -17.85 2.20
CA GLN A 65 11.65 -16.41 2.21
C GLN A 65 11.75 -15.96 0.76
N HIS A 66 10.65 -15.41 0.23
CA HIS A 66 10.61 -14.94 -1.14
C HIS A 66 11.51 -13.70 -1.26
N SER A 67 12.29 -13.62 -2.34
CA SER A 67 13.10 -12.42 -2.63
C SER A 67 12.20 -11.17 -2.63
N PRO A 68 12.64 -10.04 -2.07
CA PRO A 68 11.89 -8.79 -2.13
C PRO A 68 11.59 -8.31 -3.56
N GLN A 69 12.44 -8.70 -4.50
CA GLN A 69 12.31 -8.39 -5.92
C GLN A 69 12.25 -9.66 -6.77
N ASN A 70 11.42 -9.63 -7.82
CA ASN A 70 11.39 -10.68 -8.82
C ASN A 70 12.59 -10.56 -9.78
N PRO A 71 12.83 -11.53 -10.68
CA PRO A 71 13.95 -11.47 -11.64
C PRO A 71 13.93 -10.27 -12.59
N LYS A 72 12.78 -9.59 -12.73
CA LYS A 72 12.62 -8.34 -13.52
C LYS A 72 12.92 -7.08 -12.68
N GLY A 73 13.29 -7.22 -11.41
CA GLY A 73 13.54 -6.11 -10.49
C GLY A 73 12.27 -5.45 -9.92
N ILE A 74 11.08 -6.02 -10.15
CA ILE A 74 9.84 -5.51 -9.58
C ILE A 74 9.78 -5.87 -8.10
N TRP A 75 9.50 -4.89 -7.24
CA TRP A 75 9.32 -5.08 -5.80
C TRP A 75 7.97 -5.73 -5.46
N HIS A 76 7.96 -6.64 -4.49
CA HIS A 76 6.75 -7.28 -3.97
C HIS A 76 5.84 -6.29 -3.24
N PHE A 77 6.42 -5.39 -2.45
CA PHE A 77 5.71 -4.29 -1.81
C PHE A 77 6.32 -2.94 -2.21
N THR A 78 5.47 -1.97 -2.53
CA THR A 78 5.87 -0.64 -3.04
C THR A 78 5.25 0.49 -2.24
N CYS A 79 5.86 1.67 -2.29
CA CYS A 79 5.35 2.83 -1.56
C CYS A 79 4.12 3.43 -2.28
N PRO A 80 2.97 3.62 -1.61
CA PRO A 80 1.80 4.24 -2.23
C PRO A 80 2.00 5.72 -2.58
N LYS A 81 3.05 6.36 -2.06
CA LYS A 81 3.46 7.73 -2.41
C LYS A 81 4.47 7.78 -3.55
N GLY A 82 4.86 6.64 -4.13
CA GLY A 82 5.83 6.59 -5.23
C GLY A 82 7.28 6.84 -4.82
N CYS A 83 7.63 6.68 -3.54
CA CYS A 83 9.03 6.73 -3.13
C CYS A 83 9.85 5.61 -3.80
N PRO A 84 11.12 5.86 -4.15
CA PRO A 84 11.98 4.85 -4.73
C PRO A 84 12.26 3.71 -3.73
N GLY A 85 12.32 2.48 -4.24
CA GLY A 85 12.54 1.26 -3.46
C GLY A 85 11.25 0.49 -3.15
N GLY A 86 11.35 -0.47 -2.24
CA GLY A 86 10.26 -1.35 -1.83
C GLY A 86 10.69 -2.32 -0.73
N GLY A 87 9.92 -3.38 -0.54
CA GLY A 87 10.16 -4.41 0.47
C GLY A 87 9.62 -5.77 0.05
N GLY A 88 10.03 -6.81 0.79
CA GLY A 88 9.47 -8.16 0.65
C GLY A 88 8.16 -8.37 1.41
N ASP A 89 7.82 -7.39 2.25
CA ASP A 89 6.74 -7.41 3.23
C ASP A 89 6.13 -6.01 3.40
N ALA A 90 4.99 -5.94 4.10
CA ALA A 90 4.27 -4.72 4.40
C ALA A 90 4.92 -3.90 5.54
N SER A 91 6.22 -3.62 5.43
CA SER A 91 6.96 -2.77 6.36
C SER A 91 6.78 -1.28 6.06
N PRO A 92 7.14 -0.38 6.99
CA PRO A 92 7.15 1.06 6.74
C PRO A 92 8.18 1.47 5.67
N CYS A 93 7.77 2.35 4.77
CA CYS A 93 8.66 2.95 3.78
C CYS A 93 9.75 3.79 4.46
N GLN A 94 11.02 3.51 4.18
CA GLN A 94 12.18 4.22 4.75
C GLN A 94 12.25 5.71 4.37
N LYS A 95 11.44 6.16 3.40
CA LYS A 95 11.43 7.55 2.93
C LYS A 95 10.29 8.39 3.51
N CYS A 96 9.11 7.80 3.71
CA CYS A 96 7.92 8.56 4.12
C CYS A 96 7.16 7.92 5.30
N GLY A 97 7.61 6.79 5.84
CA GLY A 97 6.99 6.10 6.97
C GLY A 97 5.68 5.38 6.66
N MET A 98 5.07 5.60 5.49
CA MET A 98 3.84 4.90 5.07
C MET A 98 4.11 3.41 4.87
N THR A 99 3.19 2.57 5.31
CA THR A 99 3.22 1.12 5.07
C THR A 99 3.26 0.82 3.57
N LEU A 100 4.18 -0.05 3.15
CA LEU A 100 4.26 -0.50 1.77
C LEU A 100 3.03 -1.34 1.41
N VAL A 101 2.57 -1.21 0.16
CA VAL A 101 1.40 -1.90 -0.36
C VAL A 101 1.82 -2.99 -1.35
N HIS A 102 1.06 -4.08 -1.37
CA HIS A 102 1.33 -5.20 -2.28
C HIS A 102 1.27 -4.75 -3.74
N ASN A 103 2.27 -5.16 -4.52
CA ASN A 103 2.40 -4.83 -5.93
C ASN A 103 2.08 -6.05 -6.80
N GLN A 104 0.89 -6.04 -7.41
CA GLN A 104 0.42 -7.16 -8.23
C GLN A 104 1.36 -7.49 -9.42
N ALA A 105 2.10 -6.50 -9.92
CA ALA A 105 3.04 -6.71 -11.03
C ALA A 105 4.23 -7.62 -10.65
N TYR A 106 4.46 -7.86 -9.36
CA TYR A 106 5.51 -8.76 -8.88
C TYR A 106 5.34 -10.20 -9.39
N HIS A 107 4.10 -10.66 -9.58
CA HIS A 107 3.76 -12.03 -9.98
C HIS A 107 3.60 -12.25 -11.48
N GLN A 108 3.96 -11.25 -12.30
CA GLN A 108 3.77 -11.26 -13.77
C GLN A 108 5.05 -11.60 -14.54
#